data_AF-A0A242LGI9-F1
#
_entry.id   AF-A0A242LGI9-F1
#
_cell.length_a   1.000
_cell.length_b   1.000
_cell.length_c   1.000
_cell.angle_alpha   90.00
_cell.angle_beta   90.00
_cell.angle_gamma   90.00
#
_symmetry.space_group_name_H-M   'P 1'
#
loop_
_entity.id
_entity.type
_entity.pdbx_description
1 polymer ?
#
loop_
_entity_poly.entity_id
_entity_poly.type
_entity_poly.pdbx_seq_one_letter_code
_entity_poly.pdbx_strand_id
1 'polypeptide(L)'
;MIKSKEARAAQLIYQMTKIYLSLADGTYPIEFTKNNQHVDMSFYLNFFKSCRIPGNKQDYLYRGETQTTENYIMIFVNGVYFRLDVTDASGEIYPLEQLQENLNYIQSLEIIPKQGEELISYLTGVERESSYVLYQQLKQEEFNHQNLKQIEAALFILSFSKGKDESKEERITEVLLNTSHQFLSKTTQAVITKNGHIGFNMEHTAIDGVPTLNLLTKIVESFNDPAMKITTKCSSDLAKKMEWTLTSQMIDSLEAAHKLVEQENGSYSIKQRVISAIGKERMKQAKVSPDAFFHIALAIAQQKVFGKLRSVYEPVAMRMYYEGRTESARSISEEKKQFVEAFYNKNKRQNQEALVALFFEAAMAHSNRIIQCQNGKGVERHLFGLQKMTVRSKTETTTFTAEVPKILGDDFISTTGIPYNILESFSFGPVNKSGFGLYYGILEEEVILTISAKINREKEARQLLEGIEQAMIELTDLLAI
;
A
#
# COMPACT_ATOMS: atom_id res chain seq x y z
N MET A 1 14.81 -21.28 -10.55
CA MET A 1 13.68 -21.37 -9.60
C MET A 1 14.21 -21.49 -8.19
N ILE A 2 13.86 -20.55 -7.32
CA ILE A 2 14.23 -20.54 -5.90
C ILE A 2 13.44 -21.64 -5.18
N LYS A 3 14.15 -22.57 -4.54
CA LYS A 3 13.60 -23.89 -4.17
C LYS A 3 12.79 -23.91 -2.87
N SER A 4 12.97 -22.95 -1.95
CA SER A 4 12.23 -22.88 -0.69
C SER A 4 11.80 -21.45 -0.34
N LYS A 5 10.86 -21.30 0.59
CA LYS A 5 10.38 -20.00 1.08
C LYS A 5 11.49 -19.24 1.83
N GLU A 6 12.39 -19.94 2.51
CA GLU A 6 13.57 -19.39 3.19
C GLU A 6 14.57 -18.84 2.18
N ALA A 7 14.79 -19.56 1.07
CA ALA A 7 15.65 -19.06 0.01
C ALA A 7 15.08 -17.78 -0.63
N ARG A 8 13.76 -17.70 -0.85
CA ARG A 8 13.09 -16.48 -1.35
C ARG A 8 13.23 -15.33 -0.36
N ALA A 9 13.01 -15.61 0.92
CA ALA A 9 13.18 -14.65 2.00
C ALA A 9 14.63 -14.14 2.09
N ALA A 10 15.64 -15.02 2.03
CA ALA A 10 17.05 -14.63 2.05
C ALA A 10 17.39 -13.71 0.87
N GLN A 11 16.88 -14.01 -0.32
CA GLN A 11 17.07 -13.17 -1.50
C GLN A 11 16.42 -11.80 -1.35
N LEU A 12 15.19 -11.76 -0.81
CA LEU A 12 14.52 -10.51 -0.49
C LEU A 12 15.36 -9.66 0.48
N ILE A 13 15.85 -10.27 1.55
CA ILE A 13 16.68 -9.58 2.56
C ILE A 13 17.94 -9.02 1.93
N TYR A 14 18.67 -9.84 1.18
CA TYR A 14 19.90 -9.45 0.52
C TYR A 14 19.68 -8.24 -0.41
N GLN A 15 18.64 -8.29 -1.24
CA GLN A 15 18.37 -7.24 -2.22
C GLN A 15 17.85 -5.96 -1.60
N MET A 16 16.97 -6.05 -0.59
CA MET A 16 16.54 -4.88 0.18
C MET A 16 17.70 -4.22 0.90
N THR A 17 18.60 -5.00 1.50
CA THR A 17 19.81 -4.48 2.16
C THR A 17 20.74 -3.80 1.16
N LYS A 18 20.96 -4.41 -0.01
CA LYS A 18 21.76 -3.83 -1.09
C LYS A 18 21.19 -2.51 -1.59
N ILE A 19 19.88 -2.42 -1.76
CA ILE A 19 19.22 -1.17 -2.14
C ILE A 19 19.40 -0.11 -1.06
N TYR A 20 19.18 -0.45 0.21
CA TYR A 20 19.41 0.48 1.32
C TYR A 20 20.84 1.03 1.30
N LEU A 21 21.85 0.18 1.18
CA LEU A 21 23.26 0.60 1.14
C LEU A 21 23.53 1.54 -0.04
N SER A 22 23.02 1.22 -1.24
CA SER A 22 23.19 2.13 -2.39
C SER A 22 22.49 3.48 -2.22
N LEU A 23 21.37 3.54 -1.49
CA LEU A 23 20.72 4.80 -1.12
C LEU A 23 21.54 5.57 -0.08
N ALA A 24 22.09 4.86 0.92
CA ALA A 24 22.94 5.45 1.96
C ALA A 24 24.24 6.04 1.38
N ASP A 25 24.82 5.36 0.38
CA ASP A 25 26.04 5.79 -0.32
C ASP A 25 25.78 6.83 -1.42
N GLY A 26 24.51 7.14 -1.72
CA GLY A 26 24.14 8.05 -2.80
C GLY A 26 24.43 7.52 -4.20
N THR A 27 24.58 6.20 -4.36
CA THR A 27 24.84 5.53 -5.64
C THR A 27 23.59 4.95 -6.31
N TYR A 28 22.45 4.97 -5.61
CA TYR A 28 21.19 4.49 -6.15
C TYR A 28 20.78 5.30 -7.40
N PRO A 29 20.38 4.65 -8.51
CA PRO A 29 20.04 5.36 -9.74
C PRO A 29 18.87 6.34 -9.55
N ILE A 30 19.05 7.56 -10.05
CA ILE A 30 17.99 8.57 -10.12
C ILE A 30 16.88 8.08 -11.05
N GLU A 31 15.65 8.32 -10.65
CA GLU A 31 14.48 8.02 -11.47
C GLU A 31 14.03 9.21 -12.31
N PHE A 32 13.31 8.91 -13.38
CA PHE A 32 12.79 9.89 -14.33
C PHE A 32 11.33 9.62 -14.62
N THR A 33 10.58 10.68 -14.94
CA THR A 33 9.26 10.53 -15.54
C THR A 33 9.38 9.99 -16.97
N LYS A 34 8.26 9.60 -17.59
CA LYS A 34 8.22 9.19 -19.01
C LYS A 34 8.73 10.26 -19.97
N ASN A 35 8.73 11.53 -19.55
CA ASN A 35 9.20 12.67 -20.33
C ASN A 35 10.65 13.07 -19.94
N ASN A 36 11.41 12.17 -19.30
CA ASN A 36 12.78 12.38 -18.85
C ASN A 36 12.98 13.54 -17.86
N GLN A 37 11.94 13.91 -17.09
CA GLN A 37 12.08 14.87 -16.00
C GLN A 37 12.59 14.16 -14.75
N HIS A 38 13.55 14.78 -14.03
CA HIS A 38 14.00 14.30 -12.74
C HIS A 38 12.84 14.19 -11.75
N VAL A 39 12.88 13.16 -10.90
CA VAL A 39 11.97 13.02 -9.77
C VAL A 39 12.72 13.14 -8.45
N ASP A 40 12.02 13.59 -7.42
CA ASP A 40 12.51 13.65 -6.07
C ASP A 40 12.74 12.23 -5.52
N MET A 41 13.92 12.06 -4.92
CA MET A 41 14.39 10.83 -4.31
C MET A 41 14.46 10.96 -2.77
N SER A 42 14.15 12.13 -2.21
CA SER A 42 14.39 12.48 -0.79
C SER A 42 13.77 11.51 0.22
N PHE A 43 12.63 10.91 -0.13
CA PHE A 43 11.88 10.02 0.74
C PHE A 43 12.17 8.52 0.51
N TYR A 44 13.08 8.13 -0.41
CA TYR A 44 13.42 6.70 -0.61
C TYR A 44 14.07 6.06 0.60
N LEU A 45 14.86 6.82 1.35
CA LEU A 45 15.42 6.34 2.61
C LEU A 45 14.32 6.07 3.65
N ASN A 46 13.10 6.61 3.50
CA ASN A 46 11.98 6.30 4.38
C ASN A 46 11.42 4.89 4.16
N PHE A 47 11.84 4.12 3.14
CA PHE A 47 11.52 2.69 3.06
C PHE A 47 12.31 1.86 4.08
N PHE A 48 13.34 2.43 4.69
CA PHE A 48 14.26 1.73 5.57
C PHE A 48 14.46 2.51 6.88
N LYS A 49 14.67 1.80 7.99
CA LYS A 49 14.94 2.42 9.31
C LYS A 49 13.88 3.44 9.73
N SER A 50 12.64 3.23 9.32
CA SER A 50 11.55 4.16 9.55
C SER A 50 10.38 3.47 10.23
N CYS A 51 9.70 4.24 11.08
CA CYS A 51 8.58 3.76 11.88
C CYS A 51 7.69 4.94 12.25
N ARG A 52 6.38 4.78 12.15
CA ARG A 52 5.41 5.75 12.67
C ARG A 52 5.21 5.55 14.16
N ILE A 53 5.69 6.46 14.98
CA ILE A 53 5.57 6.33 16.43
C ILE A 53 4.26 6.97 16.91
N PRO A 54 3.43 6.22 17.67
CA PRO A 54 2.26 6.79 18.32
C PRO A 54 2.64 7.95 19.24
N GLY A 55 1.96 9.09 19.09
CA GLY A 55 2.22 10.29 19.89
C GLY A 55 0.98 10.81 20.59
N ASN A 56 1.17 11.66 21.60
CA ASN A 56 0.07 12.31 22.29
C ASN A 56 -0.61 13.29 21.33
N LYS A 57 -1.85 13.00 20.91
CA LYS A 57 -2.65 13.74 19.91
C LYS A 57 -2.14 13.69 18.47
N GLN A 58 -0.84 13.56 18.26
CA GLN A 58 -0.23 13.51 16.94
C GLN A 58 0.96 12.54 16.91
N ASP A 59 0.92 11.61 15.97
CA ASP A 59 2.02 10.69 15.68
C ASP A 59 3.18 11.41 14.98
N TYR A 60 4.36 10.82 15.03
CA TYR A 60 5.53 11.31 14.31
C TYR A 60 6.25 10.18 13.57
N LEU A 61 6.93 10.54 12.49
CA LEU A 61 7.80 9.62 11.78
C LEU A 61 9.16 9.57 12.49
N TYR A 62 9.52 8.42 13.03
CA TYR A 62 10.90 8.10 13.35
C TYR A 62 11.62 7.71 12.05
N ARG A 63 12.79 8.32 11.83
CA ARG A 63 13.75 7.94 10.79
C ARG A 63 15.10 7.75 11.47
N GLY A 64 15.61 6.54 11.45
CA GLY A 64 16.90 6.19 12.00
C GLY A 64 18.04 6.81 11.19
N GLU A 65 19.21 6.90 11.83
CA GLU A 65 20.41 7.42 11.19
C GLU A 65 20.80 6.57 9.98
N THR A 66 21.22 7.27 8.92
CA THR A 66 21.70 6.64 7.69
C THR A 66 23.15 6.22 7.92
N GLN A 67 23.41 4.92 7.90
CA GLN A 67 24.74 4.33 8.11
C GLN A 67 24.86 3.03 7.33
N THR A 68 26.06 2.72 6.86
CA THR A 68 26.35 1.52 6.07
C THR A 68 26.66 0.30 6.92
N THR A 69 27.03 0.49 8.18
CA THR A 69 27.44 -0.57 9.11
C THR A 69 26.34 -0.96 10.09
N GLU A 70 26.48 -2.16 10.68
CA GLU A 70 25.66 -2.66 11.80
C GLU A 70 24.14 -2.65 11.53
N ASN A 71 23.76 -2.87 10.27
CA ASN A 71 22.38 -2.95 9.84
C ASN A 71 21.79 -4.33 10.16
N TYR A 72 20.52 -4.32 10.53
CA TYR A 72 19.77 -5.51 10.91
C TYR A 72 18.30 -5.36 10.52
N ILE A 73 17.61 -6.49 10.49
CA ILE A 73 16.16 -6.58 10.31
C ILE A 73 15.52 -7.25 11.51
N MET A 74 14.21 -7.16 11.57
CA MET A 74 13.40 -7.95 12.49
C MET A 74 12.74 -9.10 11.74
N ILE A 75 12.85 -10.30 12.28
CA ILE A 75 12.10 -11.48 11.83
C ILE A 75 10.98 -11.74 12.83
N PHE A 76 9.74 -11.83 12.36
CA PHE A 76 8.62 -12.27 13.18
C PHE A 76 8.22 -13.71 12.83
N VAL A 77 8.29 -14.60 13.82
CA VAL A 77 7.90 -16.00 13.65
C VAL A 77 7.24 -16.50 14.92
N ASN A 78 6.08 -17.17 14.77
CA ASN A 78 5.36 -17.84 15.87
C ASN A 78 5.13 -16.96 17.12
N GLY A 79 4.81 -15.66 16.94
CA GLY A 79 4.53 -14.76 18.05
C GLY A 79 5.76 -14.06 18.64
N VAL A 80 6.96 -14.28 18.09
CA VAL A 80 8.21 -13.78 18.65
C VAL A 80 9.02 -13.01 17.60
N TYR A 81 9.65 -11.92 18.05
CA TYR A 81 10.60 -11.16 17.24
C TYR A 81 12.02 -11.69 17.42
N PHE A 82 12.77 -11.77 16.34
CA PHE A 82 14.21 -11.99 16.32
C PHE A 82 14.87 -10.82 15.62
N ARG A 83 15.98 -10.35 16.18
CA ARG A 83 16.92 -9.51 15.44
C ARG A 83 17.77 -10.41 14.54
N LEU A 84 17.91 -10.05 13.27
CA LEU A 84 18.86 -10.67 12.35
C LEU A 84 19.80 -9.60 11.79
N ASP A 85 21.08 -9.67 12.14
CA ASP A 85 22.10 -8.79 11.58
C ASP A 85 22.30 -9.11 10.08
N VAL A 86 22.32 -8.10 9.22
CA VAL A 86 22.38 -8.24 7.74
C VAL A 86 23.62 -7.62 7.10
N THR A 87 24.35 -6.79 7.84
CA THR A 87 25.69 -6.32 7.45
C THR A 87 26.68 -6.54 8.57
N ASP A 88 27.95 -6.74 8.24
CA ASP A 88 29.03 -6.78 9.21
C ASP A 88 29.48 -5.38 9.68
N ALA A 89 30.53 -5.34 10.51
CA ALA A 89 31.10 -4.11 11.04
C ALA A 89 31.76 -3.21 9.97
N SER A 90 32.07 -3.75 8.79
CA SER A 90 32.58 -3.00 7.63
C SER A 90 31.48 -2.50 6.69
N GLY A 91 30.23 -2.92 6.90
CA GLY A 91 29.08 -2.56 6.08
C GLY A 91 28.85 -3.50 4.90
N GLU A 92 29.63 -4.58 4.80
CA GLU A 92 29.42 -5.63 3.80
C GLU A 92 28.20 -6.47 4.18
N ILE A 93 27.36 -6.79 3.19
CA ILE A 93 26.15 -7.58 3.38
C ILE A 93 26.55 -9.03 3.67
N TYR A 94 25.90 -9.66 4.65
CA TYR A 94 26.11 -11.08 4.88
C TYR A 94 25.72 -11.91 3.63
N PRO A 95 26.49 -12.96 3.32
CA PRO A 95 26.25 -13.81 2.15
C PRO A 95 24.85 -14.43 2.14
N LEU A 96 24.31 -14.65 0.93
CA LEU A 96 22.96 -15.18 0.76
C LEU A 96 22.75 -16.53 1.46
N GLU A 97 23.73 -17.43 1.36
CA GLU A 97 23.67 -18.75 2.01
C GLU A 97 23.59 -18.63 3.53
N GLN A 98 24.38 -17.72 4.11
CA GLN A 98 24.37 -17.46 5.54
C GLN A 98 23.03 -16.87 5.98
N LEU A 99 22.45 -15.94 5.22
CA LEU A 99 21.10 -15.42 5.48
C LEU A 99 20.05 -16.55 5.44
N GLN A 100 20.13 -17.44 4.44
CA GLN A 100 19.22 -18.57 4.30
C GLN A 100 19.37 -19.57 5.46
N GLU A 101 20.60 -19.90 5.88
CA GLU A 101 20.86 -20.78 7.02
C GLU A 101 20.30 -20.21 8.33
N ASN A 102 20.45 -18.91 8.57
CA ASN A 102 19.86 -18.25 9.74
C ASN A 102 18.33 -18.31 9.70
N LEU A 103 17.70 -18.15 8.53
CA LEU A 103 16.25 -18.31 8.40
C LEU A 103 15.79 -19.75 8.61
N ASN A 104 16.52 -20.73 8.09
CA ASN A 104 16.25 -22.16 8.34
C ASN A 104 16.36 -22.46 9.84
N TYR A 105 17.40 -21.95 10.50
CA TYR A 105 17.60 -22.09 11.94
C TYR A 105 16.42 -21.50 12.70
N ILE A 106 16.08 -20.23 12.48
CA ILE A 106 14.95 -19.54 13.13
C ILE A 106 13.63 -20.32 12.96
N GLN A 107 13.34 -20.82 11.76
CA GLN A 107 12.12 -21.58 11.51
C GLN A 107 12.13 -23.00 12.08
N SER A 108 13.31 -23.58 12.34
CA SER A 108 13.45 -24.89 12.97
C SER A 108 13.27 -24.87 14.49
N LEU A 109 13.33 -23.68 15.11
CA LEU A 109 13.17 -23.52 16.55
C LEU A 109 11.75 -23.88 17.00
N GLU A 110 11.65 -24.71 18.03
CA GLU A 110 10.41 -24.89 18.79
C GLU A 110 10.18 -23.67 19.68
N ILE A 111 9.51 -22.67 19.12
CA ILE A 111 9.25 -21.40 19.79
C ILE A 111 7.95 -21.52 20.59
N ILE A 112 8.07 -21.40 21.91
CA ILE A 112 6.96 -21.17 22.83
C ILE A 112 7.09 -19.73 23.34
N PRO A 113 6.22 -18.80 22.91
CA PRO A 113 6.23 -17.42 23.42
C PRO A 113 5.99 -17.41 24.93
N LYS A 114 6.63 -16.47 25.65
CA LYS A 114 6.18 -16.17 27.02
C LYS A 114 4.79 -15.55 26.93
N GLN A 115 3.97 -15.74 27.96
CA GLN A 115 2.58 -15.27 27.97
C GLN A 115 2.48 -13.79 27.58
N GLY A 116 1.74 -13.51 26.50
CA GLY A 116 1.48 -12.16 26.00
C GLY A 116 2.49 -11.63 24.98
N GLU A 117 3.63 -12.29 24.75
CA GLU A 117 4.59 -11.88 23.71
C GLU A 117 3.96 -11.89 22.32
N GLU A 118 3.12 -12.88 22.04
CA GLU A 118 2.35 -13.02 20.81
C GLU A 118 1.37 -11.87 20.58
N LEU A 119 1.02 -11.13 21.63
CA LEU A 119 0.05 -10.04 21.57
C LEU A 119 0.70 -8.68 21.25
N ILE A 120 2.03 -8.58 21.28
CA ILE A 120 2.77 -7.32 21.04
C ILE A 120 2.49 -6.74 19.65
N SER A 121 2.24 -7.58 18.66
CA SER A 121 1.89 -7.18 17.30
C SER A 121 0.63 -6.28 17.25
N TYR A 122 -0.36 -6.56 18.10
CA TYR A 122 -1.62 -5.82 18.17
C TYR A 122 -1.51 -4.40 18.73
N LEU A 123 -0.41 -4.09 19.44
CA LEU A 123 -0.17 -2.76 20.01
C LEU A 123 -0.29 -1.64 18.97
N THR A 124 0.09 -1.93 17.72
CA THR A 124 0.09 -0.97 16.62
C THR A 124 -1.14 -1.07 15.70
N GLY A 125 -2.03 -2.02 15.94
CA GLY A 125 -3.25 -2.23 15.17
C GLY A 125 -4.50 -1.55 15.73
N VAL A 126 -4.45 -1.08 16.97
CA VAL A 126 -5.53 -0.28 17.56
C VAL A 126 -5.53 1.17 17.08
N GLU A 127 -6.59 1.90 17.42
CA GLU A 127 -6.69 3.35 17.24
C GLU A 127 -5.48 4.08 17.87
N ARG A 128 -5.09 5.23 17.31
CA ARG A 128 -3.78 5.86 17.56
C ARG A 128 -3.60 6.33 18.99
N GLU A 129 -4.62 6.87 19.64
CA GLU A 129 -4.56 7.24 21.06
C GLU A 129 -4.39 6.00 21.95
N SER A 130 -5.13 4.93 21.66
CA SER A 130 -4.96 3.65 22.36
C SER A 130 -3.57 3.05 22.15
N SER A 131 -3.05 3.12 20.92
CA SER A 131 -1.70 2.67 20.57
C SER A 131 -0.66 3.46 21.35
N TYR A 132 -0.82 4.79 21.46
CA TYR A 132 0.04 5.64 22.28
C TYR A 132 0.07 5.21 23.74
N VAL A 133 -1.08 4.95 24.36
CA VAL A 133 -1.15 4.49 25.76
C VAL A 133 -0.40 3.17 25.95
N LEU A 134 -0.66 2.18 25.10
CA LEU A 134 0.03 0.88 25.14
C LEU A 134 1.54 1.03 24.91
N TYR A 135 1.95 1.89 23.98
CA TYR A 135 3.35 2.19 23.69
C TYR A 135 4.07 2.77 24.92
N GLN A 136 3.43 3.71 25.63
CA GLN A 136 3.98 4.31 26.84
C GLN A 136 4.06 3.31 27.99
N GLN A 137 3.05 2.47 28.18
CA GLN A 137 3.06 1.42 29.19
C GLN A 137 4.19 0.42 28.95
N LEU A 138 4.35 -0.05 27.72
CA LEU A 138 5.39 -1.01 27.36
C LEU A 138 6.80 -0.42 27.56
N LYS A 139 6.98 0.89 27.32
CA LYS A 139 8.24 1.63 27.52
C LYS A 139 8.66 1.81 28.97
N GLN A 140 7.79 1.57 29.96
CA GLN A 140 8.15 1.76 31.38
C GLN A 140 9.24 0.79 31.83
N GLU A 141 9.28 -0.41 31.23
CA GLU A 141 10.36 -1.38 31.42
C GLU A 141 11.51 -1.05 30.47
N GLU A 142 12.70 -0.77 31.01
CA GLU A 142 13.87 -0.35 30.23
C GLU A 142 14.26 -1.36 29.13
N PHE A 143 14.14 -2.65 29.43
CA PHE A 143 14.42 -3.72 28.46
C PHE A 143 13.44 -3.70 27.27
N ASN A 144 12.13 -3.50 27.54
CA ASN A 144 11.12 -3.38 26.49
C ASN A 144 11.30 -2.10 25.69
N HIS A 145 11.71 -1.00 26.33
CA HIS A 145 12.01 0.24 25.65
C HIS A 145 13.17 0.06 24.65
N GLN A 146 14.22 -0.66 25.03
CA GLN A 146 15.32 -1.01 24.13
C GLN A 146 14.86 -1.90 22.98
N ASN A 147 13.97 -2.86 23.23
CA ASN A 147 13.37 -3.68 22.17
C ASN A 147 12.58 -2.85 21.16
N LEU A 148 11.74 -1.92 21.63
CA LEU A 148 11.00 -1.02 20.75
C LEU A 148 11.94 -0.19 19.88
N LYS A 149 13.00 0.38 20.46
CA LYS A 149 14.04 1.10 19.69
C LYS A 149 14.67 0.24 18.61
N GLN A 150 14.90 -1.05 18.88
CA GLN A 150 15.43 -1.96 17.87
C GLN A 150 14.43 -2.17 16.72
N ILE A 151 13.14 -2.37 17.01
CA ILE A 151 12.11 -2.49 15.98
C ILE A 151 12.01 -1.20 15.15
N GLU A 152 12.02 -0.03 15.81
CA GLU A 152 12.01 1.29 15.17
C GLU A 152 13.18 1.46 14.20
N ALA A 153 14.39 1.07 14.60
CA ALA A 153 15.65 1.28 13.86
C ALA A 153 16.03 0.17 12.87
N ALA A 154 15.38 -1.00 12.88
CA ALA A 154 15.59 -2.06 11.91
C ALA A 154 15.36 -1.58 10.46
N LEU A 155 16.02 -2.16 9.45
CA LEU A 155 15.77 -1.77 8.06
C LEU A 155 14.30 -1.97 7.68
N PHE A 156 13.76 -3.16 7.95
CA PHE A 156 12.36 -3.54 7.74
C PHE A 156 12.02 -4.76 8.63
N ILE A 157 10.75 -5.18 8.63
CA ILE A 157 10.32 -6.43 9.27
C ILE A 157 10.03 -7.48 8.20
N LEU A 158 10.45 -8.73 8.41
CA LEU A 158 10.04 -9.88 7.65
C LEU A 158 9.25 -10.83 8.55
N SER A 159 8.05 -11.24 8.15
CA SER A 159 7.26 -12.22 8.89
C SER A 159 7.01 -13.49 8.08
N PHE A 160 6.82 -14.62 8.79
CA PHE A 160 6.35 -15.87 8.20
C PHE A 160 4.92 -16.13 8.65
N SER A 161 3.99 -16.02 7.72
CA SER A 161 2.57 -16.28 7.97
C SER A 161 2.24 -17.78 7.84
N LYS A 162 1.35 -18.22 8.72
CA LYS A 162 0.70 -19.55 8.69
C LYS A 162 -0.77 -19.48 8.23
N GLY A 163 -1.23 -18.29 7.82
CA GLY A 163 -2.59 -18.03 7.38
C GLY A 163 -2.94 -18.72 6.07
N LYS A 164 -4.19 -18.51 5.64
CA LYS A 164 -4.69 -19.04 4.36
C LYS A 164 -4.15 -18.21 3.21
N ASP A 165 -3.77 -18.88 2.12
CA ASP A 165 -3.19 -18.22 0.95
C ASP A 165 -3.43 -18.99 -0.35
N GLU A 166 -4.52 -19.76 -0.42
CA GLU A 166 -4.91 -20.56 -1.61
C GLU A 166 -5.35 -19.61 -2.74
N SER A 167 -6.20 -18.64 -2.42
CA SER A 167 -6.70 -17.63 -3.37
C SER A 167 -5.97 -16.29 -3.25
N LYS A 168 -6.06 -15.47 -4.31
CA LYS A 168 -5.54 -14.10 -4.33
C LYS A 168 -6.21 -13.21 -3.26
N GLU A 169 -7.51 -13.42 -3.01
CA GLU A 169 -8.26 -12.73 -1.96
C GLU A 169 -7.76 -13.08 -0.56
N GLU A 170 -7.50 -14.37 -0.30
CA GLU A 170 -6.91 -14.82 0.97
C GLU A 170 -5.50 -14.26 1.15
N ARG A 171 -4.67 -14.26 0.10
CA ARG A 171 -3.32 -13.68 0.16
C ARG A 171 -3.31 -12.21 0.53
N ILE A 172 -4.10 -11.38 -0.15
CA ILE A 172 -4.13 -9.95 0.17
C ILE A 172 -4.77 -9.66 1.52
N THR A 173 -5.76 -10.46 1.93
CA THR A 173 -6.37 -10.38 3.27
C THR A 173 -5.36 -10.72 4.35
N GLU A 174 -4.57 -11.78 4.15
CA GLU A 174 -3.52 -12.20 5.07
C GLU A 174 -2.42 -11.15 5.22
N VAL A 175 -2.04 -10.48 4.13
CA VAL A 175 -1.00 -9.45 4.16
C VAL A 175 -1.51 -8.13 4.76
N LEU A 176 -2.75 -7.73 4.45
CA LEU A 176 -3.29 -6.43 4.83
C LEU A 176 -4.00 -6.43 6.20
N LEU A 177 -4.73 -7.50 6.53
CA LEU A 177 -5.68 -7.56 7.64
C LEU A 177 -5.32 -8.59 8.72
N ASN A 178 -4.19 -9.29 8.63
CA ASN A 178 -3.74 -10.16 9.72
C ASN A 178 -2.65 -9.49 10.55
N THR A 179 -3.02 -8.93 11.69
CA THR A 179 -2.11 -8.21 12.59
C THR A 179 -1.21 -9.16 13.39
N SER A 180 -1.57 -10.44 13.53
CA SER A 180 -0.88 -11.38 14.44
C SER A 180 0.62 -11.54 14.20
N HIS A 181 1.11 -11.18 13.01
CA HIS A 181 2.52 -11.29 12.62
C HIS A 181 3.15 -9.97 12.14
N GLN A 182 2.55 -8.83 12.51
CA GLN A 182 2.94 -7.52 12.00
C GLN A 182 3.16 -6.50 13.11
N PHE A 183 3.98 -5.51 12.80
CA PHE A 183 4.08 -4.25 13.54
C PHE A 183 3.68 -3.14 12.59
N LEU A 184 2.38 -2.84 12.51
CA LEU A 184 1.77 -1.96 11.50
C LEU A 184 2.30 -0.51 11.52
N SER A 185 3.05 -0.13 12.55
CA SER A 185 3.78 1.15 12.59
C SER A 185 5.09 1.13 11.81
N LYS A 186 5.66 -0.03 11.49
CA LYS A 186 6.88 -0.14 10.69
C LYS A 186 6.59 0.20 9.24
N THR A 187 7.39 1.07 8.64
CA THR A 187 7.13 1.57 7.28
C THR A 187 7.16 0.49 6.22
N THR A 188 8.06 -0.47 6.33
CA THR A 188 8.18 -1.57 5.37
C THR A 188 8.15 -2.90 6.11
N GLN A 189 7.17 -3.72 5.76
CA GLN A 189 7.02 -5.07 6.24
C GLN A 189 6.84 -6.01 5.05
N ALA A 190 7.59 -7.10 5.04
CA ALA A 190 7.44 -8.19 4.08
C ALA A 190 6.83 -9.40 4.79
N VAL A 191 5.90 -10.07 4.13
CA VAL A 191 5.21 -11.26 4.65
C VAL A 191 5.47 -12.41 3.69
N ILE A 192 6.08 -13.48 4.18
CA ILE A 192 6.19 -14.74 3.45
C ILE A 192 4.99 -15.59 3.83
N THR A 193 4.09 -15.83 2.88
CA THR A 193 2.89 -16.64 3.13
C THR A 193 3.23 -18.11 3.29
N LYS A 194 2.26 -18.90 3.76
CA LYS A 194 2.41 -20.35 3.99
C LYS A 194 2.93 -21.10 2.74
N ASN A 195 2.41 -20.78 1.56
CA ASN A 195 2.81 -21.34 0.27
C ASN A 195 3.98 -20.58 -0.40
N GLY A 196 4.62 -19.66 0.33
CA GLY A 196 5.84 -18.98 -0.11
C GLY A 196 5.63 -17.82 -1.07
N HIS A 197 4.44 -17.22 -1.12
CA HIS A 197 4.22 -15.93 -1.79
C HIS A 197 4.83 -14.81 -0.96
N ILE A 198 5.18 -13.71 -1.61
CA ILE A 198 5.73 -12.52 -0.96
C ILE A 198 4.66 -11.43 -1.00
N GLY A 199 4.24 -10.99 0.17
CA GLY A 199 3.39 -9.82 0.37
C GLY A 199 4.16 -8.69 1.02
N PHE A 200 3.62 -7.48 0.88
CA PHE A 200 4.19 -6.27 1.48
C PHE A 200 3.08 -5.47 2.16
N ASN A 201 3.29 -5.09 3.42
CA ASN A 201 2.45 -4.13 4.14
C ASN A 201 3.27 -2.86 4.41
N MET A 202 2.74 -1.71 4.00
CA MET A 202 3.45 -0.44 3.93
C MET A 202 2.75 0.62 4.77
N GLU A 203 3.46 1.21 5.74
CA GLU A 203 2.94 2.36 6.48
C GLU A 203 3.09 3.64 5.61
N HIS A 204 1.97 4.30 5.35
CA HIS A 204 1.86 5.25 4.23
C HIS A 204 2.24 6.71 4.59
N THR A 205 2.63 7.01 5.84
CA THR A 205 2.88 8.38 6.31
C THR A 205 3.93 9.10 5.47
N ALA A 206 5.01 8.40 5.09
CA ALA A 206 6.21 9.02 4.52
C ALA A 206 6.63 8.46 3.15
N ILE A 207 5.83 7.57 2.57
CA ILE A 207 6.07 6.89 1.28
C ILE A 207 4.79 6.85 0.45
N ASP A 208 4.91 6.71 -0.88
CA ASP A 208 3.78 6.63 -1.82
C ASP A 208 3.85 5.37 -2.70
N GLY A 209 2.69 4.97 -3.26
CA GLY A 209 2.56 3.74 -4.04
C GLY A 209 3.50 3.62 -5.24
N VAL A 210 3.72 4.68 -6.04
CA VAL A 210 4.60 4.60 -7.22
C VAL A 210 6.07 4.32 -6.82
N PRO A 211 6.70 5.08 -5.90
CA PRO A 211 8.01 4.75 -5.37
C PRO A 211 8.11 3.35 -4.75
N THR A 212 7.08 2.93 -4.00
CA THR A 212 7.02 1.58 -3.43
C THR A 212 7.13 0.54 -4.54
N LEU A 213 6.35 0.69 -5.61
CA LEU A 213 6.34 -0.28 -6.69
C LEU A 213 7.61 -0.24 -7.54
N ASN A 214 8.23 0.93 -7.74
CA ASN A 214 9.57 1.02 -8.35
C ASN A 214 10.60 0.22 -7.56
N LEU A 215 10.58 0.35 -6.23
CA LEU A 215 11.46 -0.40 -5.33
C LEU A 215 11.20 -1.91 -5.44
N LEU A 216 9.93 -2.33 -5.35
CA LEU A 216 9.55 -3.75 -5.40
C LEU A 216 9.86 -4.38 -6.76
N THR A 217 9.68 -3.66 -7.87
CA THR A 217 10.06 -4.14 -9.21
C THR A 217 11.55 -4.42 -9.30
N LYS A 218 12.39 -3.49 -8.85
CA LYS A 218 13.86 -3.71 -8.83
C LYS A 218 14.25 -4.94 -8.00
N ILE A 219 13.57 -5.16 -6.87
CA ILE A 219 13.79 -6.36 -6.04
C ILE A 219 13.41 -7.63 -6.81
N VAL A 220 12.21 -7.69 -7.37
CA VAL A 220 11.73 -8.89 -8.08
C VAL A 220 12.56 -9.19 -9.33
N GLU A 221 12.94 -8.18 -10.10
CA GLU A 221 13.79 -8.34 -11.28
C GLU A 221 15.17 -8.90 -10.91
N SER A 222 15.71 -8.53 -9.75
CA SER A 222 17.00 -9.02 -9.26
C SER A 222 16.99 -10.49 -8.83
N PHE A 223 15.82 -11.10 -8.64
CA PHE A 223 15.73 -12.54 -8.31
C PHE A 223 16.14 -13.43 -9.50
N ASN A 224 16.19 -12.85 -10.71
CA ASN A 224 16.62 -13.53 -11.92
C ASN A 224 18.13 -13.40 -12.18
N ASP A 225 18.88 -12.68 -11.34
CA ASP A 225 20.33 -12.48 -11.51
C ASP A 225 21.13 -13.69 -10.97
N PRO A 226 21.90 -14.40 -11.81
CA PRO A 226 22.75 -15.52 -11.37
C PRO A 226 23.97 -15.08 -10.54
N ALA A 227 24.28 -13.78 -10.44
CA ALA A 227 25.49 -13.26 -9.79
C ALA A 227 25.39 -13.13 -8.26
N MET A 228 24.42 -13.78 -7.61
CA MET A 228 24.37 -13.82 -6.14
C MET A 228 25.58 -14.58 -5.60
N LYS A 229 26.51 -13.84 -4.98
CA LYS A 229 27.73 -14.41 -4.39
C LYS A 229 27.35 -15.34 -3.23
N ILE A 230 27.51 -16.62 -3.51
CA ILE A 230 27.52 -17.73 -2.57
C ILE A 230 28.89 -17.76 -1.88
N THR A 231 28.93 -17.77 -0.55
CA THR A 231 30.20 -17.96 0.18
C THR A 231 29.98 -18.86 1.38
N THR A 232 30.94 -19.77 1.60
CA THR A 232 30.87 -20.93 2.50
C THR A 232 31.10 -20.64 3.99
N LYS A 233 30.89 -19.40 4.48
CA LYS A 233 31.03 -19.09 5.92
C LYS A 233 29.69 -19.29 6.63
N CYS A 234 29.53 -20.42 7.31
CA CYS A 234 28.42 -20.70 8.21
C CYS A 234 28.78 -20.26 9.64
N SER A 235 28.04 -19.30 10.20
CA SER A 235 27.98 -19.02 11.64
C SER A 235 26.58 -18.51 12.00
N SER A 236 26.06 -19.06 13.11
CA SER A 236 24.69 -18.98 13.62
C SER A 236 24.46 -17.89 14.69
N ASP A 237 25.34 -16.90 14.82
CA ASP A 237 25.25 -15.88 15.88
C ASP A 237 24.54 -14.58 15.46
N LEU A 238 24.07 -14.50 14.22
CA LEU A 238 23.43 -13.31 13.66
C LEU A 238 21.98 -13.14 14.13
N ALA A 239 21.34 -14.23 14.54
CA ALA A 239 19.96 -14.26 14.97
C ALA A 239 19.86 -14.22 16.50
N LYS A 240 19.18 -13.21 17.05
CA LYS A 240 18.97 -13.05 18.50
C LYS A 240 17.49 -12.93 18.80
N LYS A 241 16.96 -13.85 19.60
CA LYS A 241 15.57 -13.79 20.08
C LYS A 241 15.39 -12.55 20.94
N MET A 242 14.32 -11.80 20.69
CA MET A 242 13.87 -10.73 21.56
C MET A 242 12.90 -11.32 22.60
N GLU A 243 13.09 -10.95 23.86
CA GLU A 243 12.19 -11.33 24.95
C GLU A 243 11.49 -10.09 25.50
N TRP A 244 10.31 -10.24 26.06
CA TRP A 244 9.57 -9.14 26.66
C TRP A 244 9.34 -9.38 28.15
N THR A 245 9.37 -8.28 28.92
CA THR A 245 8.99 -8.27 30.33
C THR A 245 7.59 -7.70 30.44
N LEU A 246 6.58 -8.56 30.61
CA LEU A 246 5.18 -8.17 30.64
C LEU A 246 4.58 -8.39 32.03
N THR A 247 4.00 -7.33 32.59
CA THR A 247 3.18 -7.44 33.81
C THR A 247 1.80 -7.99 33.44
N SER A 248 1.08 -8.57 34.42
CA SER A 248 -0.29 -9.04 34.19
C SER A 248 -1.21 -7.94 33.63
N GLN A 249 -1.06 -6.70 34.13
CA GLN A 249 -1.81 -5.55 33.63
C GLN A 249 -1.50 -5.24 32.15
N MET A 250 -0.24 -5.37 31.72
CA MET A 250 0.14 -5.16 30.33
C MET A 250 -0.47 -6.26 29.44
N ILE A 251 -0.44 -7.51 29.89
CA ILE A 251 -1.06 -8.65 29.19
C ILE A 251 -2.55 -8.40 29.02
N ASP A 252 -3.28 -8.04 30.08
CA ASP A 252 -4.71 -7.73 30.01
C ASP A 252 -5.02 -6.60 29.00
N SER A 253 -4.16 -5.58 28.96
CA SER A 253 -4.29 -4.45 28.03
C SER A 253 -4.06 -4.88 26.57
N LEU A 254 -3.06 -5.75 26.34
CA LEU A 254 -2.79 -6.33 25.02
C LEU A 254 -3.88 -7.30 24.57
N GLU A 255 -4.50 -8.07 25.48
CA GLU A 255 -5.64 -8.92 25.17
C GLU A 255 -6.87 -8.10 24.75
N ALA A 256 -7.12 -6.97 25.42
CA ALA A 256 -8.16 -6.04 25.02
C ALA A 256 -7.89 -5.45 23.62
N ALA A 257 -6.64 -5.05 23.35
CA ALA A 257 -6.21 -4.59 22.03
C ALA A 257 -6.42 -5.66 20.95
N HIS A 258 -5.99 -6.89 21.22
CA HIS A 258 -6.18 -8.04 20.34
C HIS A 258 -7.65 -8.24 19.96
N LYS A 259 -8.56 -8.26 20.95
CA LYS A 259 -10.01 -8.41 20.69
C LYS A 259 -10.56 -7.30 19.78
N LEU A 260 -10.16 -6.05 20.02
CA LEU A 260 -10.59 -4.90 19.22
C LEU A 260 -10.07 -4.98 17.77
N VAL A 261 -8.80 -5.35 17.60
CA VAL A 261 -8.16 -5.46 16.29
C VAL A 261 -8.76 -6.60 15.48
N GLU A 262 -8.96 -7.78 16.07
CA GLU A 262 -9.57 -8.90 15.36
C GLU A 262 -11.01 -8.60 14.95
N GLN A 263 -11.77 -7.90 15.79
CA GLN A 263 -13.11 -7.42 15.45
C GLN A 263 -13.07 -6.44 14.27
N GLU A 264 -12.15 -5.48 14.25
CA GLU A 264 -12.05 -4.49 13.18
C GLU A 264 -11.55 -5.14 11.88
N ASN A 265 -10.53 -5.99 11.93
CA ASN A 265 -10.02 -6.76 10.80
C ASN A 265 -11.13 -7.61 10.17
N GLY A 266 -11.89 -8.33 10.99
CA GLY A 266 -13.03 -9.14 10.57
C GLY A 266 -14.23 -8.34 10.04
N SER A 267 -14.22 -7.01 10.16
CA SER A 267 -15.28 -6.13 9.64
C SER A 267 -15.07 -5.71 8.19
N TYR A 268 -13.95 -6.07 7.56
CA TYR A 268 -13.66 -5.78 6.15
C TYR A 268 -13.86 -7.00 5.26
N SER A 269 -14.16 -6.73 4.00
CA SER A 269 -14.16 -7.71 2.92
C SER A 269 -13.31 -7.19 1.77
N ILE A 270 -12.45 -8.05 1.23
CA ILE A 270 -11.65 -7.78 0.04
C ILE A 270 -12.11 -8.72 -1.06
N LYS A 271 -12.37 -8.16 -2.24
CA LYS A 271 -12.78 -8.89 -3.43
C LYS A 271 -11.92 -8.55 -4.63
N GLN A 272 -11.66 -9.55 -5.45
CA GLN A 272 -10.83 -9.38 -6.63
C GLN A 272 -11.55 -9.83 -7.90
N ARG A 273 -11.26 -9.16 -9.01
CA ARG A 273 -11.65 -9.57 -10.35
C ARG A 273 -10.51 -9.33 -11.33
N VAL A 274 -10.25 -10.31 -12.19
CA VAL A 274 -9.33 -10.18 -13.33
C VAL A 274 -10.17 -10.20 -14.58
N ILE A 275 -10.00 -9.20 -15.44
CA ILE A 275 -10.77 -9.01 -16.65
C ILE A 275 -9.82 -9.23 -17.83
N SER A 276 -9.91 -10.40 -18.44
CA SER A 276 -9.06 -10.78 -19.57
C SER A 276 -9.67 -10.43 -20.94
N ALA A 277 -10.90 -9.92 -20.96
CA ALA A 277 -11.58 -9.51 -22.20
C ALA A 277 -11.06 -8.18 -22.77
N ILE A 278 -10.37 -7.38 -21.94
CA ILE A 278 -9.84 -6.07 -22.30
C ILE A 278 -8.54 -5.81 -21.55
N GLY A 279 -7.56 -5.25 -22.25
CA GLY A 279 -6.31 -4.74 -21.69
C GLY A 279 -5.96 -3.38 -22.26
N LYS A 280 -4.81 -2.85 -21.83
CA LYS A 280 -4.26 -1.56 -22.27
C LYS A 280 -4.16 -1.43 -23.78
N GLU A 281 -3.75 -2.49 -24.48
CA GLU A 281 -3.55 -2.44 -25.93
C GLU A 281 -4.87 -2.27 -26.67
N ARG A 282 -5.94 -2.94 -26.23
CA ARG A 282 -7.29 -2.75 -26.77
C ARG A 282 -7.81 -1.34 -26.49
N MET A 283 -7.67 -0.84 -25.26
CA MET A 283 -8.09 0.52 -24.89
C MET A 283 -7.39 1.61 -25.73
N LYS A 284 -6.11 1.42 -26.07
CA LYS A 284 -5.36 2.37 -26.90
C LYS A 284 -5.89 2.48 -28.33
N GLN A 285 -6.59 1.47 -28.86
CA GLN A 285 -7.20 1.55 -30.20
C GLN A 285 -8.27 2.64 -30.28
N ALA A 286 -8.92 2.96 -29.15
CA ALA A 286 -9.83 4.10 -29.03
C ALA A 286 -9.11 5.46 -29.05
N LYS A 287 -7.76 5.51 -29.08
CA LYS A 287 -6.95 6.75 -29.08
C LYS A 287 -7.20 7.64 -27.87
N VAL A 288 -7.55 7.06 -26.73
CA VAL A 288 -7.68 7.75 -25.43
C VAL A 288 -6.71 7.16 -24.42
N SER A 289 -6.49 7.87 -23.31
CA SER A 289 -5.76 7.30 -22.17
C SER A 289 -6.50 6.07 -21.62
N PRO A 290 -5.84 4.91 -21.43
CA PRO A 290 -6.45 3.75 -20.78
C PRO A 290 -7.00 4.05 -19.38
N ASP A 291 -6.35 4.96 -18.66
CA ASP A 291 -6.79 5.43 -17.35
C ASP A 291 -8.11 6.23 -17.44
N ALA A 292 -8.23 7.11 -18.43
CA ALA A 292 -9.48 7.83 -18.71
C ALA A 292 -10.61 6.87 -19.09
N PHE A 293 -10.31 5.87 -19.92
CA PHE A 293 -11.25 4.80 -20.30
C PHE A 293 -11.79 4.07 -19.06
N PHE A 294 -10.89 3.63 -18.17
CA PHE A 294 -11.25 2.96 -16.92
C PHE A 294 -12.15 3.82 -16.04
N HIS A 295 -11.80 5.10 -15.84
CA HIS A 295 -12.59 5.98 -14.99
C HIS A 295 -13.97 6.34 -15.57
N ILE A 296 -14.13 6.29 -16.90
CA ILE A 296 -15.45 6.38 -17.54
C ILE A 296 -16.25 5.09 -17.28
N ALA A 297 -15.64 3.92 -17.42
CA ALA A 297 -16.28 2.64 -17.09
C ALA A 297 -16.70 2.59 -15.61
N LEU A 298 -15.87 3.11 -14.69
CA LEU A 298 -16.20 3.24 -13.28
C LEU A 298 -17.40 4.17 -13.04
N ALA A 299 -17.54 5.25 -13.80
CA ALA A 299 -18.70 6.14 -13.70
C ALA A 299 -20.00 5.45 -14.17
N ILE A 300 -19.95 4.69 -15.27
CA ILE A 300 -21.06 3.85 -15.73
C ILE A 300 -21.44 2.84 -14.63
N ALA A 301 -20.45 2.12 -14.09
CA ALA A 301 -20.66 1.12 -13.05
C ALA A 301 -21.30 1.73 -11.78
N GLN A 302 -20.86 2.91 -11.35
CA GLN A 302 -21.48 3.63 -10.22
C GLN A 302 -22.96 3.93 -10.48
N GLN A 303 -23.28 4.45 -11.67
CA GLN A 303 -24.67 4.75 -12.02
C GLN A 303 -25.54 3.49 -12.01
N LYS A 304 -25.01 2.36 -12.49
CA LYS A 304 -25.70 1.05 -12.45
C LYS A 304 -25.98 0.57 -11.02
N VAL A 305 -24.96 0.62 -10.15
CA VAL A 305 -25.01 0.00 -8.82
C VAL A 305 -25.70 0.91 -7.80
N PHE A 306 -25.41 2.21 -7.84
CA PHE A 306 -25.89 3.17 -6.84
C PHE A 306 -27.02 4.08 -7.33
N GLY A 307 -27.36 4.04 -8.63
CA GLY A 307 -28.34 4.94 -9.24
C GLY A 307 -27.90 6.40 -9.32
N LYS A 308 -26.66 6.71 -8.93
CA LYS A 308 -26.07 8.05 -8.94
C LYS A 308 -24.55 7.99 -8.99
N LEU A 309 -23.94 9.05 -9.49
CA LEU A 309 -22.50 9.29 -9.39
C LEU A 309 -22.14 9.81 -8.01
N ARG A 310 -21.04 9.32 -7.43
CA ARG A 310 -20.48 9.78 -6.14
C ARG A 310 -19.02 10.19 -6.30
N SER A 311 -18.48 10.88 -5.30
CA SER A 311 -17.10 11.34 -5.32
C SER A 311 -16.13 10.17 -5.49
N VAL A 312 -15.16 10.36 -6.38
CA VAL A 312 -14.08 9.42 -6.65
C VAL A 312 -12.76 10.17 -6.49
N TYR A 313 -11.91 9.67 -5.60
CA TYR A 313 -10.55 10.13 -5.41
C TYR A 313 -9.59 9.35 -6.30
N GLU A 314 -8.69 10.06 -6.96
CA GLU A 314 -7.59 9.49 -7.73
C GLU A 314 -6.27 10.22 -7.39
N PRO A 315 -5.23 9.48 -6.97
CA PRO A 315 -3.95 10.09 -6.63
C PRO A 315 -3.16 10.42 -7.90
N VAL A 316 -2.68 11.66 -7.99
CA VAL A 316 -1.73 12.10 -9.02
C VAL A 316 -0.36 12.27 -8.38
N ALA A 317 0.63 11.52 -8.84
CA ALA A 317 1.99 11.61 -8.33
C ALA A 317 2.61 12.98 -8.65
N MET A 318 3.16 13.65 -7.63
CA MET A 318 3.76 14.98 -7.72
C MET A 318 5.29 14.96 -7.58
N ARG A 319 5.90 13.79 -7.77
CA ARG A 319 7.32 13.54 -7.50
C ARG A 319 8.29 14.35 -8.37
N MET A 320 7.82 15.02 -9.41
CA MET A 320 8.65 15.94 -10.21
C MET A 320 8.96 17.26 -9.48
N TYR A 321 8.29 17.53 -8.37
CA TYR A 321 8.58 18.63 -7.45
C TYR A 321 9.37 18.11 -6.25
N TYR A 322 10.25 18.97 -5.69
CA TYR A 322 10.95 18.68 -4.44
C TYR A 322 9.95 18.44 -3.30
N GLU A 323 10.12 17.34 -2.56
CA GLU A 323 9.18 16.86 -1.53
C GLU A 323 7.74 16.60 -2.05
N GLY A 324 7.59 16.45 -3.36
CA GLY A 324 6.31 16.22 -4.00
C GLY A 324 5.77 14.82 -3.72
N ARG A 325 4.61 14.75 -3.05
CA ARG A 325 3.87 13.52 -2.75
C ARG A 325 2.74 13.30 -3.76
N THR A 326 1.52 13.70 -3.41
CA THR A 326 0.32 13.51 -4.26
C THR A 326 -0.55 14.75 -4.31
N GLU A 327 -1.10 15.02 -5.49
CA GLU A 327 -2.31 15.82 -5.68
C GLU A 327 -3.51 14.86 -5.85
N SER A 328 -4.72 15.35 -5.67
CA SER A 328 -5.95 14.59 -5.91
C SER A 328 -6.65 15.07 -7.19
N ALA A 329 -6.93 14.13 -8.09
CA ALA A 329 -7.84 14.34 -9.19
C ALA A 329 -9.23 13.84 -8.78
N ARG A 330 -10.22 14.74 -8.83
CA ARG A 330 -11.64 14.36 -8.75
C ARG A 330 -12.03 13.74 -10.08
N SER A 331 -12.21 12.42 -10.10
CA SER A 331 -12.44 11.71 -11.35
C SER A 331 -13.80 12.03 -11.97
N ILE A 332 -14.85 12.24 -11.17
CA ILE A 332 -16.18 12.61 -11.69
C ILE A 332 -16.20 14.06 -12.16
N SER A 333 -16.62 14.27 -13.41
CA SER A 333 -16.78 15.58 -14.04
C SER A 333 -18.16 15.71 -14.70
N GLU A 334 -18.50 16.93 -15.13
CA GLU A 334 -19.78 17.17 -15.83
C GLU A 334 -19.83 16.42 -17.17
N GLU A 335 -18.72 16.34 -17.90
CA GLU A 335 -18.62 15.62 -19.17
C GLU A 335 -18.88 14.11 -18.98
N LYS A 336 -18.30 13.51 -17.92
CA LYS A 336 -18.60 12.11 -17.57
C LYS A 336 -20.06 11.91 -17.20
N LYS A 337 -20.66 12.86 -16.46
CA LYS A 337 -22.07 12.79 -16.11
C LYS A 337 -22.97 12.85 -17.36
N GLN A 338 -22.72 13.79 -18.26
CA GLN A 338 -23.45 13.90 -19.53
C GLN A 338 -23.32 12.63 -20.37
N PHE A 339 -22.11 12.07 -20.47
CA PHE A 339 -21.89 10.81 -21.17
C PHE A 339 -22.67 9.65 -20.51
N VAL A 340 -22.58 9.48 -19.19
CA VAL A 340 -23.28 8.40 -18.46
C VAL A 340 -24.80 8.53 -18.59
N GLU A 341 -25.35 9.73 -18.47
CA GLU A 341 -26.78 9.99 -18.65
C GLU A 341 -27.23 9.64 -20.08
N ALA A 342 -26.46 10.02 -21.10
CA ALA A 342 -26.74 9.61 -22.48
C ALA A 342 -26.62 8.08 -22.65
N PHE A 343 -25.59 7.48 -22.07
CA PHE A 343 -25.32 6.04 -22.16
C PHE A 343 -26.48 5.17 -21.61
N TYR A 344 -27.16 5.60 -20.54
CA TYR A 344 -28.33 4.89 -20.01
C TYR A 344 -29.65 5.26 -20.71
N ASN A 345 -29.70 6.38 -21.43
CA ASN A 345 -30.89 6.82 -22.18
C ASN A 345 -30.92 6.32 -23.64
N LYS A 346 -30.04 5.38 -24.03
CA LYS A 346 -29.91 4.79 -25.39
C LYS A 346 -31.22 4.31 -26.02
N ASN A 347 -32.25 4.02 -25.23
CA ASN A 347 -33.59 3.64 -25.71
C ASN A 347 -34.36 4.75 -26.45
N LYS A 348 -33.82 5.98 -26.53
CA LYS A 348 -34.46 7.11 -27.23
C LYS A 348 -33.63 7.61 -28.41
N ARG A 349 -33.59 6.87 -29.54
CA ARG A 349 -33.12 7.35 -30.86
C ARG A 349 -31.83 8.19 -30.84
N GLN A 350 -30.90 7.92 -29.93
CA GLN A 350 -29.65 8.68 -29.87
C GLN A 350 -28.76 8.23 -31.03
N ASN A 351 -28.23 9.19 -31.78
CA ASN A 351 -27.20 8.94 -32.77
C ASN A 351 -25.98 8.33 -32.05
N GLN A 352 -25.57 7.12 -32.43
CA GLN A 352 -24.38 6.45 -31.89
C GLN A 352 -23.15 7.36 -31.97
N GLU A 353 -23.04 8.16 -33.05
CA GLU A 353 -21.96 9.14 -33.22
C GLU A 353 -21.97 10.21 -32.12
N ALA A 354 -23.14 10.68 -31.70
CA ALA A 354 -23.27 11.68 -30.63
C ALA A 354 -22.84 11.10 -29.28
N LEU A 355 -23.16 9.83 -29.01
CA LEU A 355 -22.72 9.16 -27.79
C LEU A 355 -21.20 8.93 -27.78
N VAL A 356 -20.63 8.57 -28.93
CA VAL A 356 -19.17 8.45 -29.10
C VAL A 356 -18.47 9.80 -28.92
N ALA A 357 -19.05 10.91 -29.41
CA ALA A 357 -18.53 12.25 -29.16
C ALA A 357 -18.48 12.59 -27.67
N LEU A 358 -19.56 12.32 -26.92
CA LEU A 358 -19.59 12.51 -25.47
C LEU A 358 -18.55 11.65 -24.73
N PHE A 359 -18.29 10.42 -25.20
CA PHE A 359 -17.21 9.59 -24.66
C PHE A 359 -15.84 10.29 -24.81
N PHE A 360 -15.54 10.82 -25.98
CA PHE A 360 -14.28 11.52 -26.24
C PHE A 360 -14.14 12.80 -25.43
N GLU A 361 -15.22 13.57 -25.26
CA GLU A 361 -15.25 14.75 -24.39
C GLU A 361 -14.94 14.37 -22.93
N ALA A 362 -15.59 13.33 -22.41
CA ALA A 362 -15.34 12.82 -21.07
C ALA A 362 -13.89 12.34 -20.87
N ALA A 363 -13.34 11.62 -21.86
CA ALA A 363 -11.97 11.12 -21.81
C ALA A 363 -10.93 12.25 -21.87
N MET A 364 -11.20 13.27 -22.70
CA MET A 364 -10.36 14.46 -22.82
C MET A 364 -10.39 15.29 -21.53
N ALA A 365 -11.58 15.52 -20.96
CA ALA A 365 -11.73 16.27 -19.70
C ALA A 365 -10.96 15.61 -18.55
N HIS A 366 -11.02 14.29 -18.43
CA HIS A 366 -10.26 13.54 -17.43
C HIS A 366 -8.75 13.65 -17.67
N SER A 367 -8.28 13.44 -18.90
CA SER A 367 -6.85 13.56 -19.24
C SER A 367 -6.32 14.96 -18.94
N ASN A 368 -7.09 16.01 -19.28
CA ASN A 368 -6.77 17.39 -18.98
C ASN A 368 -6.69 17.65 -17.47
N ARG A 369 -7.57 17.05 -16.67
CA ARG A 369 -7.52 17.14 -15.20
C ARG A 369 -6.22 16.56 -14.65
N ILE A 370 -5.81 15.38 -15.11
CA ILE A 370 -4.55 14.76 -14.68
C ILE A 370 -3.35 15.65 -15.06
N ILE A 371 -3.33 16.18 -16.28
CA ILE A 371 -2.28 17.11 -16.73
C ILE A 371 -2.24 18.37 -15.87
N GLN A 372 -3.39 18.95 -15.51
CA GLN A 372 -3.45 20.10 -14.62
C GLN A 372 -2.86 19.77 -13.24
N CYS A 373 -3.24 18.64 -12.65
CA CYS A 373 -2.69 18.18 -11.38
C CYS A 373 -1.16 18.02 -11.45
N GLN A 374 -0.63 17.30 -12.46
CA GLN A 374 0.82 17.11 -12.66
C GLN A 374 1.59 18.43 -12.83
N ASN A 375 0.95 19.47 -13.39
CA ASN A 375 1.53 20.80 -13.53
C ASN A 375 1.32 21.70 -12.29
N GLY A 376 0.93 21.13 -11.14
CA GLY A 376 0.72 21.89 -9.90
C GLY A 376 -0.50 22.80 -9.92
N LYS A 377 -1.44 22.58 -10.86
CA LYS A 377 -2.68 23.34 -11.03
C LYS A 377 -3.90 22.58 -10.49
N GLY A 378 -3.68 21.54 -9.71
CA GLY A 378 -4.73 20.90 -8.92
C GLY A 378 -5.23 21.84 -7.81
N VAL A 379 -6.47 21.61 -7.37
CA VAL A 379 -7.13 22.50 -6.39
C VAL A 379 -7.21 21.88 -5.00
N GLU A 380 -7.14 20.56 -4.87
CA GLU A 380 -7.43 19.86 -3.61
C GLU A 380 -6.36 20.14 -2.56
N ARG A 381 -5.08 19.98 -2.89
CA ARG A 381 -4.00 20.31 -1.95
C ARG A 381 -3.89 21.80 -1.66
N HIS A 382 -4.20 22.66 -2.64
CA HIS A 382 -4.25 24.10 -2.42
C HIS A 382 -5.35 24.48 -1.42
N LEU A 383 -6.58 23.99 -1.61
CA LEU A 383 -7.70 24.23 -0.69
C LEU A 383 -7.42 23.66 0.70
N PHE A 384 -6.80 22.48 0.78
CA PHE A 384 -6.34 21.91 2.04
C PHE A 384 -5.30 22.80 2.75
N GLY A 385 -4.32 23.34 2.00
CA GLY A 385 -3.35 24.29 2.53
C GLY A 385 -4.01 25.53 3.11
N LEU A 386 -4.95 26.13 2.39
CA LEU A 386 -5.74 27.28 2.86
C LEU A 386 -6.54 26.94 4.12
N GLN A 387 -7.19 25.78 4.17
CA GLN A 387 -7.91 25.30 5.36
C GLN A 387 -6.98 25.17 6.57
N LYS A 388 -5.76 24.64 6.39
CA LYS A 388 -4.78 24.53 7.48
C LYS A 388 -4.27 25.90 7.94
N MET A 389 -4.10 26.84 7.01
CA MET A 389 -3.75 28.23 7.35
C MET A 389 -4.83 28.91 8.18
N THR A 390 -6.12 28.76 7.84
CA THR A 390 -7.23 29.36 8.60
C THR A 390 -7.33 28.79 10.01
N VAL A 391 -7.10 27.48 10.18
CA VAL A 391 -7.05 26.85 11.50
C VAL A 391 -5.89 27.42 12.33
N ARG A 392 -4.71 27.58 11.71
CA ARG A 392 -3.52 28.13 12.40
C ARG A 392 -3.67 29.60 12.77
N SER A 393 -4.26 30.41 11.88
CA SER A 393 -4.51 31.84 12.13
C SER A 393 -5.73 32.09 13.01
N LYS A 394 -6.50 31.05 13.35
CA LYS A 394 -7.80 31.14 14.05
C LYS A 394 -8.78 32.08 13.34
N THR A 395 -8.68 32.15 12.01
CA THR A 395 -9.61 32.95 11.20
C THR A 395 -10.92 32.22 11.08
N GLU A 396 -12.01 32.84 11.54
CA GLU A 396 -13.35 32.32 11.35
C GLU A 396 -13.74 32.42 9.87
N THR A 397 -13.98 31.27 9.24
CA THR A 397 -14.55 31.18 7.90
C THR A 397 -15.47 29.98 7.81
N THR A 398 -16.61 30.15 7.13
CA THR A 398 -17.55 29.07 6.87
C THR A 398 -17.20 28.30 5.59
N THR A 399 -16.28 28.81 4.76
CA THR A 399 -15.95 28.27 3.44
C THR A 399 -15.60 26.78 3.51
N PHE A 400 -14.72 26.37 4.42
CA PHE A 400 -14.25 24.98 4.54
C PHE A 400 -15.15 24.08 5.40
N THR A 401 -16.13 24.66 6.10
CA THR A 401 -17.14 23.92 6.88
C THR A 401 -18.47 23.77 6.15
N ALA A 402 -18.61 24.43 5.00
CA ALA A 402 -19.77 24.32 4.12
C ALA A 402 -19.97 22.88 3.63
N GLU A 403 -21.17 22.59 3.13
CA GLU A 403 -21.54 21.25 2.67
C GLU A 403 -20.72 20.80 1.46
N VAL A 404 -20.43 21.69 0.52
CA VAL A 404 -19.73 21.36 -0.73
C VAL A 404 -18.32 20.78 -0.48
N PRO A 405 -17.43 21.40 0.33
CA PRO A 405 -16.14 20.78 0.66
C PRO A 405 -16.26 19.45 1.41
N LYS A 406 -17.32 19.25 2.21
CA LYS A 406 -17.56 17.97 2.89
C LYS A 406 -17.92 16.87 1.89
N ILE A 407 -18.74 17.17 0.88
CA ILE A 407 -19.10 16.23 -0.19
C ILE A 407 -17.87 15.92 -1.05
N LEU A 408 -17.09 16.94 -1.42
CA LEU A 408 -15.89 16.75 -2.22
C LEU A 408 -14.86 15.90 -1.46
N GLY A 409 -14.65 16.19 -0.17
CA GLY A 409 -13.74 15.44 0.70
C GLY A 409 -14.26 14.08 1.17
N ASP A 410 -15.52 13.72 0.89
CA ASP A 410 -16.06 12.37 1.13
C ASP A 410 -15.70 11.46 -0.05
N ASP A 411 -14.49 10.92 -0.03
CA ASP A 411 -13.93 10.02 -1.04
C ASP A 411 -14.67 8.66 -1.03
N PHE A 412 -15.90 8.64 -1.55
CA PHE A 412 -16.76 7.46 -1.54
C PHE A 412 -16.13 6.25 -2.22
N ILE A 413 -15.43 6.47 -3.33
CA ILE A 413 -14.51 5.49 -3.90
C ILE A 413 -13.14 6.13 -3.93
N SER A 414 -12.23 5.64 -3.08
CA SER A 414 -10.83 5.99 -3.17
C SER A 414 -10.14 5.00 -4.09
N THR A 415 -9.52 5.50 -5.16
CA THR A 415 -8.88 4.65 -6.17
C THR A 415 -7.36 4.70 -6.10
N THR A 416 -6.69 3.70 -6.65
CA THR A 416 -5.27 3.81 -7.02
C THR A 416 -4.98 3.00 -8.27
N GLY A 417 -4.41 3.64 -9.28
CA GLY A 417 -4.09 3.08 -10.58
C GLY A 417 -2.59 2.93 -10.76
N ILE A 418 -2.04 1.74 -10.49
CA ILE A 418 -0.58 1.55 -10.59
C ILE A 418 -0.26 0.21 -11.30
N PRO A 419 -0.12 0.21 -12.64
CA PRO A 419 -0.02 -1.02 -13.43
C PRO A 419 1.41 -1.58 -13.45
N TYR A 420 1.67 -2.57 -12.58
CA TYR A 420 2.93 -3.32 -12.57
C TYR A 420 2.68 -4.82 -12.75
N ASN A 421 3.37 -5.42 -13.72
CA ASN A 421 3.27 -6.85 -14.04
C ASN A 421 3.69 -7.76 -12.87
N ILE A 422 4.51 -7.24 -11.94
CA ILE A 422 4.94 -7.99 -10.75
C ILE A 422 3.84 -8.14 -9.69
N LEU A 423 2.75 -7.39 -9.80
CA LEU A 423 1.68 -7.39 -8.80
C LEU A 423 0.57 -8.35 -9.16
N GLU A 424 0.33 -9.31 -8.27
CA GLU A 424 -0.87 -10.14 -8.34
C GLU A 424 -2.12 -9.42 -7.80
N SER A 425 -1.94 -8.60 -6.75
CA SER A 425 -3.00 -7.84 -6.09
C SER A 425 -2.40 -6.68 -5.30
N PHE A 426 -3.19 -5.62 -5.11
CA PHE A 426 -2.90 -4.50 -4.22
C PHE A 426 -4.22 -4.06 -3.58
N SER A 427 -4.20 -3.65 -2.31
CA SER A 427 -5.41 -3.20 -1.62
C SER A 427 -5.07 -2.25 -0.48
N PHE A 428 -6.06 -1.49 -0.06
CA PHE A 428 -6.05 -0.57 1.06
C PHE A 428 -7.48 -0.43 1.59
N GLY A 429 -7.66 -0.06 2.85
CA GLY A 429 -8.99 0.13 3.42
C GLY A 429 -9.75 1.33 2.82
N PRO A 430 -11.10 1.32 2.81
CA PRO A 430 -11.89 2.50 2.49
C PRO A 430 -11.55 3.68 3.40
N VAL A 431 -11.51 4.88 2.83
CA VAL A 431 -11.19 6.12 3.58
C VAL A 431 -12.39 6.72 4.32
N ASN A 432 -13.59 6.17 4.10
CA ASN A 432 -14.77 6.47 4.92
C ASN A 432 -15.59 5.19 5.18
N LYS A 433 -16.38 5.20 6.26
CA LYS A 433 -17.14 4.03 6.74
C LYS A 433 -18.12 3.46 5.73
N SER A 434 -18.58 4.29 4.81
CA SER A 434 -19.56 3.91 3.80
C SER A 434 -18.92 3.65 2.44
N GLY A 435 -17.63 3.89 2.24
CA GLY A 435 -17.00 3.92 0.92
C GLY A 435 -16.35 2.61 0.50
N PHE A 436 -15.47 2.71 -0.49
CA PHE A 436 -14.67 1.61 -1.04
C PHE A 436 -13.23 2.05 -1.27
N GLY A 437 -12.27 1.14 -1.06
CA GLY A 437 -10.93 1.26 -1.61
C GLY A 437 -10.84 0.42 -2.89
N LEU A 438 -10.48 1.01 -4.03
CA LEU A 438 -10.44 0.33 -5.32
C LEU A 438 -9.05 0.46 -5.97
N TYR A 439 -8.32 -0.64 -6.00
CA TYR A 439 -7.15 -0.76 -6.86
C TYR A 439 -7.55 -1.20 -8.27
N TYR A 440 -6.87 -0.64 -9.27
CA TYR A 440 -6.93 -1.10 -10.64
C TYR A 440 -5.53 -1.15 -11.27
N GLY A 441 -5.19 -2.28 -11.88
CA GLY A 441 -3.96 -2.49 -12.65
C GLY A 441 -4.32 -2.75 -14.11
N ILE A 442 -4.15 -1.75 -14.97
CA ILE A 442 -4.37 -1.87 -16.42
C ILE A 442 -3.09 -2.42 -17.07
N LEU A 443 -3.04 -3.73 -17.23
CA LEU A 443 -1.93 -4.45 -17.87
C LEU A 443 -2.15 -4.55 -19.38
N GLU A 444 -1.20 -5.14 -20.09
CA GLU A 444 -1.17 -5.16 -21.57
C GLU A 444 -2.41 -5.86 -22.15
N GLU A 445 -2.76 -7.02 -21.61
CA GLU A 445 -3.86 -7.89 -22.09
C GLU A 445 -5.02 -8.01 -21.09
N GLU A 446 -4.85 -7.56 -19.84
CA GLU A 446 -5.86 -7.72 -18.80
C GLU A 446 -5.96 -6.51 -17.87
N VAL A 447 -7.06 -6.43 -17.12
CA VAL A 447 -7.26 -5.47 -16.03
C VAL A 447 -7.47 -6.22 -14.72
N ILE A 448 -6.63 -5.94 -13.73
CA ILE A 448 -6.78 -6.47 -12.36
C ILE A 448 -7.50 -5.45 -11.50
N LEU A 449 -8.59 -5.86 -10.84
CA LEU A 449 -9.35 -5.04 -9.91
C LEU A 449 -9.34 -5.67 -8.53
N THR A 450 -9.01 -4.91 -7.51
CA THR A 450 -9.16 -5.32 -6.11
C THR A 450 -9.93 -4.25 -5.36
N ILE A 451 -11.04 -4.64 -4.73
CA ILE A 451 -11.90 -3.73 -3.97
C ILE A 451 -11.95 -4.16 -2.51
N SER A 452 -11.86 -3.18 -1.61
CA SER A 452 -12.10 -3.34 -0.18
C SER A 452 -13.36 -2.58 0.22
N ALA A 453 -14.09 -3.13 1.18
CA ALA A 453 -15.29 -2.52 1.76
C ALA A 453 -15.49 -3.00 3.20
N LYS A 454 -16.37 -2.35 3.95
CA LYS A 454 -16.95 -2.98 5.14
C LYS A 454 -17.78 -4.21 4.71
N ILE A 455 -17.80 -5.26 5.52
CA ILE A 455 -18.39 -6.56 5.19
C ILE A 455 -19.88 -6.46 4.82
N ASN A 456 -20.61 -5.53 5.45
CA ASN A 456 -22.01 -5.25 5.14
C ASN A 456 -22.23 -4.64 3.74
N ARG A 457 -21.18 -4.20 3.05
CA ARG A 457 -21.19 -3.68 1.67
C ARG A 457 -20.52 -4.62 0.67
N GLU A 458 -20.18 -5.85 1.05
CA GLU A 458 -19.53 -6.82 0.14
C GLU A 458 -20.34 -7.03 -1.15
N LYS A 459 -21.68 -7.12 -1.03
CA LYS A 459 -22.56 -7.29 -2.20
C LYS A 459 -22.37 -6.15 -3.20
N GLU A 460 -22.37 -4.91 -2.73
CA GLU A 460 -22.20 -3.72 -3.57
C GLU A 460 -20.77 -3.67 -4.14
N ALA A 461 -19.76 -4.12 -3.39
CA ALA A 461 -18.39 -4.23 -3.88
C ALA A 461 -18.27 -5.21 -5.07
N ARG A 462 -18.89 -6.39 -4.96
CA ARG A 462 -18.97 -7.37 -6.06
C ARG A 462 -19.72 -6.82 -7.27
N GLN A 463 -20.87 -6.18 -7.03
CA GLN A 463 -21.66 -5.54 -8.09
C GLN A 463 -20.88 -4.43 -8.79
N LEU A 464 -20.03 -3.68 -8.07
CA LEU A 464 -19.19 -2.66 -8.67
C LEU A 464 -18.09 -3.28 -9.55
N LEU A 465 -17.43 -4.35 -9.10
CA LEU A 465 -16.45 -5.08 -9.94
C LEU A 465 -17.08 -5.62 -11.22
N GLU A 466 -18.25 -6.26 -11.11
CA GLU A 466 -19.03 -6.74 -12.26
C GLU A 466 -19.49 -5.60 -13.17
N GLY A 467 -19.93 -4.49 -12.57
CA GLY A 467 -20.36 -3.29 -13.28
C GLY A 467 -19.22 -2.66 -14.09
N ILE A 468 -18.00 -2.62 -13.54
CA ILE A 468 -16.82 -2.09 -14.23
C ILE A 468 -16.45 -2.99 -15.41
N GLU A 469 -16.41 -4.30 -15.23
CA GLU A 469 -16.14 -5.24 -16.33
C GLU A 469 -17.15 -5.06 -17.46
N GLN A 470 -18.44 -5.11 -17.13
CA GLN A 470 -19.51 -4.96 -18.12
C GLN A 470 -19.42 -3.61 -18.84
N ALA A 471 -19.17 -2.53 -18.10
CA ALA A 471 -19.02 -1.19 -18.69
C ALA A 471 -17.83 -1.12 -19.65
N MET A 472 -16.69 -1.74 -19.31
CA MET A 472 -15.54 -1.75 -20.22
C MET A 472 -15.83 -2.51 -21.52
N ILE A 473 -16.55 -3.64 -21.44
CA ILE A 473 -16.97 -4.41 -22.62
C ILE A 473 -17.94 -3.59 -23.48
N GLU A 474 -18.97 -2.99 -22.87
CA GLU A 474 -19.93 -2.17 -23.60
C GLU A 474 -19.29 -0.92 -24.23
N LEU A 475 -18.24 -0.37 -23.63
CA LEU A 475 -17.45 0.70 -24.22
C LEU A 475 -16.63 0.22 -25.42
N THR A 476 -16.06 -1.00 -25.37
CA THR A 476 -15.38 -1.57 -26.55
C THR A 476 -16.34 -1.77 -27.71
N ASP A 477 -17.56 -2.24 -27.43
CA ASP A 477 -18.61 -2.40 -28.46
C ASP A 477 -19.05 -1.04 -29.03
N LEU A 478 -19.24 -0.03 -28.17
CA LEU A 478 -19.60 1.33 -28.57
C LEU A 478 -18.56 1.94 -29.53
N LEU A 479 -17.28 1.68 -29.27
CA LEU A 479 -16.15 2.26 -29.99
C LEU A 479 -15.63 1.37 -31.13
N ALA A 480 -16.19 0.16 -31.28
CA ALA A 480 -15.81 -0.83 -32.27
C ALA A 480 -14.31 -1.20 -32.25
N ILE A 481 -13.77 -1.48 -31.05
CA ILE A 481 -12.37 -1.87 -30.79
C ILE A 481 -12.25 -3.21 -30.04
#